data_AF-A0A220W346-F1
#
_entry.id   AF-A0A220W346-F1
#
_cell.length_a   1.000
_cell.length_b   1.000
_cell.length_c   1.000
_cell.angle_alpha   90.00
_cell.angle_beta   90.00
_cell.angle_gamma   90.00
#
_symmetry.space_group_name_H-M   'P 1'
#
loop_
_entity.id
_entity.type
_entity.pdbx_description
1 polymer ?
#
loop_
_entity_poly.entity_id
_entity_poly.type
_entity_poly.pdbx_seq_one_letter_code
_entity_poly.pdbx_strand_id
1 'polypeptide(L)'
;MVATASRKSVSKHQAGHDVQHHGVRWDKKMSNNCAAALLVYTILQIFVVLRFIETKGMSIAPYFGLIVLVAVIIPFCRNFEKRWADMHNSGLTDQSLAAKFRADQSLLWLLALGLPFVFVALITAIGAIV
;
A
#
# COMPACT_ATOMS: atom_id res chain seq x y z
N MET A 1 4.44 32.10 -51.04
CA MET A 1 5.07 32.28 -49.72
C MET A 1 4.07 31.82 -48.65
N VAL A 2 4.12 30.56 -48.23
CA VAL A 2 3.32 30.02 -47.10
C VAL A 2 4.23 29.14 -46.27
N ALA A 3 4.14 29.32 -44.96
CA ALA A 3 5.14 29.03 -43.95
C ALA A 3 5.50 27.54 -43.78
N THR A 4 6.82 27.27 -43.82
CA THR A 4 7.47 26.12 -43.20
C THR A 4 7.59 26.34 -41.69
N ALA A 5 6.52 26.09 -40.94
CA ALA A 5 6.56 26.12 -39.48
C ALA A 5 7.02 24.75 -38.94
N SER A 6 8.33 24.63 -38.77
CA SER A 6 9.06 23.87 -37.74
C SER A 6 8.19 22.98 -36.82
N ARG A 7 8.00 21.72 -37.23
CA ARG A 7 7.43 20.65 -36.39
C ARG A 7 8.51 20.11 -35.45
N LYS A 8 9.06 20.96 -34.57
CA LYS A 8 10.21 20.61 -33.71
C LYS A 8 10.00 21.07 -32.26
N SER A 9 9.00 20.55 -31.56
CA SER A 9 8.84 20.87 -30.12
C SER A 9 7.94 19.90 -29.31
N VAL A 10 7.89 18.61 -29.62
CA VAL A 10 7.22 17.61 -28.75
C VAL A 10 8.07 16.34 -28.63
N SER A 11 9.31 16.49 -28.15
CA SER A 11 10.14 15.36 -27.68
C SER A 11 11.15 15.80 -26.61
N LYS A 12 10.92 16.94 -25.96
CA LYS A 12 11.89 17.53 -25.01
C LYS A 12 11.43 17.47 -23.55
N HIS A 13 10.72 16.41 -23.18
CA HIS A 13 10.41 16.05 -21.78
C HIS A 13 10.61 14.55 -21.53
N GLN A 14 11.73 14.01 -22.00
CA GLN A 14 12.16 12.64 -21.71
C GLN A 14 13.69 12.58 -21.62
N ALA A 15 14.30 13.60 -21.02
CA ALA A 15 15.74 13.71 -20.82
C ALA A 15 16.08 14.00 -19.35
N GLY A 16 15.39 13.31 -18.44
CA GLY A 16 15.63 13.43 -17.01
C GLY A 16 14.79 12.46 -16.24
N HIS A 17 15.23 11.20 -16.17
CA HIS A 17 15.18 10.42 -14.93
C HIS A 17 16.01 9.15 -15.09
N ASP A 18 17.07 9.14 -14.28
CA ASP A 18 17.80 8.00 -13.75
C ASP A 18 18.72 7.24 -14.70
N VAL A 19 20.01 7.53 -14.52
CA VAL A 19 21.11 6.58 -14.73
C VAL A 19 20.72 5.28 -14.05
N GLN A 20 20.21 4.34 -14.85
CA GLN A 20 19.74 3.05 -14.40
C GLN A 20 20.96 2.21 -13.97
N HIS A 21 21.38 2.35 -12.72
CA HIS A 21 22.27 1.39 -12.07
C HIS A 21 21.61 0.01 -12.21
N HIS A 22 22.26 -0.89 -12.94
CA HIS A 22 21.82 -2.28 -13.17
C HIS A 22 22.00 -3.14 -11.89
N GLY A 23 21.58 -2.62 -10.74
CA GLY A 23 21.49 -3.34 -9.47
C GLY A 23 20.03 -3.74 -9.18
N VAL A 24 19.82 -4.76 -8.36
CA VAL A 24 18.48 -5.22 -7.96
C VAL A 24 17.78 -4.11 -7.18
N ARG A 25 16.72 -3.52 -7.76
CA ARG A 25 15.92 -2.46 -7.12
C ARG A 25 14.92 -3.05 -6.11
N TRP A 26 15.40 -3.33 -4.90
CA TRP A 26 14.60 -3.88 -3.81
C TRP A 26 13.42 -2.99 -3.40
N ASP A 27 13.59 -1.66 -3.44
CA ASP A 27 12.53 -0.69 -3.10
C ASP A 27 11.32 -0.84 -4.03
N LYS A 28 11.58 -1.06 -5.33
CA LYS A 28 10.52 -1.21 -6.34
C LYS A 28 9.76 -2.52 -6.17
N LYS A 29 10.46 -3.61 -5.83
CA LYS A 29 9.82 -4.90 -5.51
C LYS A 29 8.95 -4.79 -4.26
N MET A 30 9.40 -4.05 -3.25
CA MET A 30 8.67 -3.86 -2.00
C MET A 30 7.40 -3.04 -2.21
N SER A 31 7.50 -1.93 -2.95
CA SER A 31 6.33 -1.12 -3.33
C SER A 31 5.29 -1.93 -4.08
N ASN A 32 5.70 -2.76 -5.05
CA ASN A 32 4.78 -3.63 -5.79
C ASN A 32 4.07 -4.65 -4.88
N ASN A 33 4.79 -5.18 -3.89
CA ASN A 33 4.22 -6.10 -2.90
C ASN A 33 3.22 -5.39 -1.97
N CYS A 34 3.56 -4.17 -1.54
CA CYS A 34 2.65 -3.33 -0.75
C CYS A 34 1.38 -3.00 -1.54
N ALA A 35 1.51 -2.66 -2.82
CA ALA A 35 0.37 -2.42 -3.71
C ALA A 35 -0.52 -3.67 -3.86
N ALA A 36 0.10 -4.84 -4.07
CA ALA A 36 -0.63 -6.10 -4.13
C ALA A 36 -1.36 -6.41 -2.81
N ALA A 37 -0.71 -6.22 -1.66
CA ALA A 37 -1.30 -6.42 -0.35
C ALA A 37 -2.49 -5.48 -0.11
N LEU A 38 -2.37 -4.19 -0.46
CA LEU A 38 -3.46 -3.21 -0.37
C LEU A 38 -4.65 -3.60 -1.25
N LEU A 39 -4.39 -4.10 -2.45
CA LEU A 39 -5.43 -4.57 -3.37
C LEU A 39 -6.17 -5.78 -2.80
N VAL A 40 -5.43 -6.79 -2.33
CA VAL A 40 -6.02 -7.99 -1.70
C VAL A 40 -6.82 -7.61 -0.45
N TYR A 41 -6.26 -6.76 0.42
CA TYR A 41 -6.94 -6.21 1.58
C TYR A 41 -8.25 -5.53 1.18
N THR A 42 -8.24 -4.68 0.15
CA THR A 42 -9.44 -3.93 -0.27
C THR A 42 -10.53 -4.87 -0.79
N ILE A 43 -10.16 -5.86 -1.62
CA ILE A 43 -11.10 -6.86 -2.11
C ILE A 43 -11.72 -7.63 -0.93
N LEU A 44 -10.87 -8.11 -0.02
CA LEU A 44 -11.32 -8.87 1.14
C LEU A 44 -12.21 -8.01 2.06
N GLN A 45 -11.81 -6.76 2.29
CA GLN A 45 -12.57 -5.78 3.07
C GLN A 45 -13.96 -5.57 2.49
N ILE A 46 -14.08 -5.39 1.18
CA ILE A 46 -15.38 -5.22 0.52
C ILE A 46 -16.26 -6.46 0.74
N PHE A 47 -15.74 -7.68 0.49
CA PHE A 47 -16.52 -8.90 0.72
C PHE A 47 -16.98 -9.04 2.17
N VAL A 48 -16.07 -8.81 3.11
CA VAL A 48 -16.36 -8.91 4.54
C VAL A 48 -17.40 -7.86 4.97
N VAL A 49 -17.24 -6.60 4.54
CA VAL A 49 -18.18 -5.51 4.85
C VAL A 49 -19.55 -5.77 4.22
N LEU A 50 -19.60 -6.21 2.96
CA LEU A 50 -20.87 -6.54 2.29
C LEU A 50 -21.61 -7.65 3.02
N ARG A 51 -20.94 -8.74 3.38
CA ARG A 51 -21.53 -9.83 4.18
C ARG A 51 -21.99 -9.37 5.56
N PHE A 52 -21.26 -8.44 6.18
CA PHE A 52 -21.62 -7.88 7.47
C PHE A 52 -22.90 -7.02 7.39
N ILE A 53 -23.05 -6.20 6.33
CA ILE A 53 -24.24 -5.38 6.11
C ILE A 53 -25.46 -6.26 5.81
N GLU A 54 -25.33 -7.30 4.98
CA GLU A 54 -26.44 -8.22 4.68
C GLU A 54 -26.96 -8.94 5.92
N THR A 55 -26.09 -9.25 6.89
CA THR A 55 -26.45 -10.02 8.08
C THR A 55 -26.97 -9.18 9.24
N LYS A 56 -26.53 -7.91 9.38
CA LYS A 56 -26.85 -7.06 10.54
C LYS A 56 -27.57 -5.74 10.21
N GLY A 57 -27.83 -5.44 8.93
CA GLY A 57 -28.51 -4.22 8.48
C GLY A 57 -27.61 -2.98 8.45
N MET A 58 -28.17 -1.83 8.04
CA MET A 58 -27.46 -0.54 7.99
C MET A 58 -27.19 -0.01 9.42
N SER A 59 -25.98 -0.26 9.93
CA SER A 59 -25.46 0.33 11.16
C SER A 59 -24.48 1.47 10.85
N ILE A 60 -24.32 2.43 11.76
CA ILE A 60 -23.33 3.51 11.65
C ILE A 60 -21.90 3.03 11.98
N ALA A 61 -21.79 1.94 12.74
CA ALA A 61 -20.51 1.42 13.25
C ALA A 61 -19.47 1.06 12.16
N PRO A 62 -19.84 0.47 11.00
CA PRO A 62 -18.92 0.22 9.89
C PRO A 62 -18.24 1.49 9.37
N TYR A 63 -18.95 2.62 9.29
CA TYR A 63 -18.39 3.87 8.79
C TYR A 63 -17.32 4.42 9.74
N PHE A 64 -17.54 4.36 11.06
CA PHE A 64 -16.53 4.75 12.03
C PHE A 64 -15.33 3.80 12.01
N GLY A 65 -15.58 2.50 11.86
CA GLY A 65 -14.53 1.51 11.67
C GLY A 65 -13.62 1.86 10.48
N LEU A 66 -14.18 2.36 9.37
CA LEU A 66 -13.39 2.70 8.17
C LEU A 66 -12.44 3.87 8.47
N ILE A 67 -12.88 4.86 9.25
CA ILE A 67 -12.03 5.99 9.67
C ILE A 67 -10.84 5.48 10.49
N VAL A 68 -11.10 4.63 11.49
CA VAL A 68 -10.03 4.03 12.33
C VAL A 68 -9.06 3.21 11.47
N LEU A 69 -9.59 2.44 10.53
CA LEU A 69 -8.81 1.59 9.64
C LEU A 69 -7.86 2.40 8.74
N VAL A 70 -8.36 3.50 8.17
CA VAL A 70 -7.54 4.46 7.40
C VAL A 70 -6.49 5.11 8.28
N ALA A 71 -6.82 5.48 9.51
CA ALA A 71 -5.88 6.06 10.47
C ALA A 71 -4.73 5.11 10.83
N VAL A 72 -4.91 3.79 10.70
CA VAL A 72 -3.86 2.78 10.89
C VAL A 72 -3.06 2.54 9.60
N ILE A 73 -3.72 2.45 8.44
CA ILE A 73 -3.04 2.17 7.16
C ILE A 73 -2.11 3.31 6.72
N ILE A 74 -2.51 4.57 6.91
CA ILE A 74 -1.69 5.74 6.52
C ILE A 74 -0.30 5.75 7.19
N PRO A 75 -0.18 5.73 8.54
CA PRO A 75 1.12 5.74 9.19
C PRO A 75 1.92 4.49 8.88
N PHE A 76 1.24 3.36 8.67
CA PHE A 76 1.89 2.12 8.26
C PHE A 76 2.58 2.26 6.90
N CYS A 77 1.88 2.73 5.86
CA CYS A 77 2.49 3.01 4.56
C CYS A 77 3.65 4.02 4.68
N ARG A 78 3.47 5.08 5.48
CA ARG A 78 4.48 6.14 5.66
C ARG A 78 5.74 5.66 6.38
N ASN A 79 5.59 4.77 7.36
CA ASN A 79 6.71 4.19 8.10
C ASN A 79 7.47 3.17 7.23
N PHE A 80 6.76 2.42 6.39
CA PHE A 80 7.39 1.53 5.40
C PHE A 80 8.22 2.31 4.38
N GLU A 81 7.68 3.38 3.81
CA GLU A 81 8.41 4.22 2.85
C GLU A 81 9.67 4.83 3.48
N LYS A 82 9.56 5.43 4.66
CA LYS A 82 10.71 5.98 5.39
C LYS A 82 11.78 4.93 5.67
N ARG A 83 11.37 3.76 6.18
CA ARG A 83 12.30 2.70 6.56
C ARG A 83 13.06 2.13 5.36
N TRP A 84 12.42 2.02 4.20
CA TRP A 84 13.09 1.55 2.98
C TRP A 84 13.97 2.63 2.35
N ALA A 85 13.55 3.90 2.40
CA ALA A 85 14.39 5.02 1.97
C ALA A 85 15.69 5.13 2.79
N ASP A 86 15.63 4.95 4.12
CA ASP A 86 16.82 4.94 4.98
C ASP A 86 17.72 3.73 4.67
N MET A 87 17.15 2.55 4.39
CA MET A 87 17.91 1.36 4.08
C MET A 87 18.62 1.42 2.72
N HIS A 88 18.00 2.03 1.70
CA HIS A 88 18.63 2.25 0.39
C HIS A 88 19.94 3.05 0.50
N ASN A 89 19.96 4.05 1.39
CA ASN A 89 21.13 4.92 1.59
C ASN A 89 22.22 4.31 2.50
N SER A 90 21.93 3.19 3.17
CA SER A 90 22.80 2.63 4.21
C SER A 90 23.86 1.63 3.72
N GLY A 91 23.90 1.32 2.42
CA GLY A 91 24.95 0.49 1.82
C GLY A 91 24.98 -0.97 2.31
N LEU A 92 23.86 -1.47 2.84
CA LEU A 92 23.71 -2.83 3.37
C LEU A 92 23.91 -3.89 2.28
N THR A 93 24.43 -5.06 2.66
CA THR A 93 24.60 -6.20 1.75
C THR A 93 23.26 -6.75 1.28
N ASP A 94 23.18 -7.19 0.02
CA ASP A 94 21.95 -7.73 -0.60
C ASP A 94 21.28 -8.84 0.24
N GLN A 95 22.07 -9.68 0.92
CA GLN A 95 21.57 -10.76 1.75
C GLN A 95 20.81 -10.25 3.00
N SER A 96 21.32 -9.19 3.64
CA SER A 96 20.66 -8.58 4.80
C SER A 96 19.37 -7.85 4.41
N LEU A 97 19.36 -7.24 3.22
CA LEU A 97 18.19 -6.58 2.65
C LEU A 97 17.09 -7.60 2.31
N ALA A 98 17.46 -8.73 1.73
CA ALA A 98 16.52 -9.82 1.42
C ALA A 98 15.88 -10.45 2.67
N ALA A 99 16.63 -10.59 3.78
CA ALA A 99 16.07 -11.11 5.04
C ALA A 99 15.02 -10.15 5.64
N LYS A 100 15.33 -8.85 5.68
CA LYS A 100 14.40 -7.81 6.15
C LYS A 100 13.18 -7.69 5.23
N PHE A 101 13.38 -7.78 3.91
CA PHE A 101 12.30 -7.81 2.91
C PHE A 101 11.26 -8.89 3.21
N ARG A 102 11.70 -10.10 3.54
CA ARG A 102 10.80 -11.23 3.82
C ARG A 102 10.00 -11.02 5.10
N ALA A 103 10.64 -10.52 6.16
CA ALA A 103 9.96 -10.20 7.41
C ALA A 103 8.88 -9.13 7.18
N ASP A 104 9.23 -8.09 6.45
CA ASP A 104 8.32 -6.98 6.15
C ASP A 104 7.17 -7.40 5.25
N GLN A 105 7.46 -8.20 4.22
CA GLN A 105 6.46 -8.84 3.38
C GLN A 105 5.50 -9.68 4.22
N SER A 106 6.00 -10.52 5.14
CA SER A 106 5.13 -11.35 5.97
C SER A 106 4.22 -10.50 6.85
N LEU A 107 4.74 -9.40 7.41
CA LEU A 107 3.95 -8.46 8.21
C LEU A 107 2.88 -7.75 7.35
N LEU A 108 3.23 -7.30 6.14
CA LEU A 108 2.28 -6.69 5.20
C LEU A 108 1.12 -7.64 4.89
N TRP A 109 1.43 -8.91 4.59
CA TRP A 109 0.43 -9.91 4.26
C TRP A 109 -0.43 -10.29 5.46
N LEU A 110 0.16 -10.44 6.65
CA LEU A 110 -0.59 -10.64 7.88
C LEU A 110 -1.53 -9.47 8.17
N LEU A 111 -1.07 -8.23 7.99
CA LEU A 111 -1.90 -7.05 8.19
C LEU A 111 -3.02 -6.98 7.15
N ALA A 112 -2.71 -7.20 5.87
CA ALA A 112 -3.68 -7.13 4.78
C ALA A 112 -4.78 -8.19 4.90
N LEU A 113 -4.41 -9.42 5.28
CA LEU A 113 -5.37 -10.49 5.52
C LEU A 113 -6.09 -10.35 6.85
N GLY A 114 -5.42 -9.88 7.90
CA GLY A 114 -5.96 -9.79 9.26
C GLY A 114 -6.84 -8.57 9.52
N LEU A 115 -6.51 -7.40 8.94
CA LEU A 115 -7.23 -6.14 9.16
C LEU A 115 -8.73 -6.24 8.90
N PRO A 116 -9.22 -6.89 7.84
CA PRO A 116 -10.64 -7.03 7.61
C PRO A 116 -11.37 -7.84 8.69
N PHE A 117 -10.73 -8.86 9.26
CA PHE A 117 -11.29 -9.60 10.38
C PHE A 117 -11.25 -8.79 11.68
N VAL A 118 -10.14 -8.10 11.94
CA VAL A 118 -10.02 -7.18 13.10
C VAL A 118 -11.10 -6.10 13.03
N PHE A 119 -11.37 -5.56 11.85
CA PHE A 119 -12.44 -4.59 11.63
C PHE A 119 -13.80 -5.14 12.04
N VAL A 120 -14.17 -6.35 11.61
CA VAL A 120 -15.45 -6.97 12.01
C VAL A 120 -15.49 -7.28 13.51
N ALA A 121 -14.38 -7.76 14.08
CA ALA A 121 -14.28 -8.04 15.50
C ALA A 121 -14.49 -6.77 16.34
N LEU A 122 -13.85 -5.66 15.95
CA LEU A 122 -14.01 -4.36 16.61
C LEU A 122 -15.46 -3.87 16.53
N ILE A 123 -16.08 -3.91 15.35
CA ILE A 123 -17.48 -3.47 15.18
C ILE A 123 -18.42 -4.34 16.02
N THR A 124 -18.21 -5.65 16.00
CA THR A 124 -19.03 -6.59 16.77
C THR A 124 -18.85 -6.38 18.27
N ALA A 125 -17.62 -6.13 18.74
CA ALA A 125 -17.35 -5.84 20.13
C ALA A 125 -18.00 -4.53 20.58
N ILE A 126 -17.90 -3.45 19.80
CA ILE A 126 -18.55 -2.17 20.09
C ILE A 126 -20.08 -2.34 20.14
N GLY A 127 -20.65 -3.00 19.13
CA GLY A 127 -22.09 -3.28 19.09
C GLY A 127 -22.59 -4.27 20.14
N ALA A 128 -21.69 -4.97 20.85
CA ALA A 128 -22.05 -5.81 21.99
C ALA A 128 -22.01 -5.04 23.32
N ILE A 129 -21.35 -3.88 23.36
CA ILE A 129 -21.23 -3.03 24.56
C ILE A 129 -22.34 -1.97 24.62
N VAL A 130 -22.86 -1.55 23.47
CA VAL A 130 -23.97 -0.58 23.32
C VAL A 130 -25.30 -1.31 23.24
#